data_AF-A0A379FF35-F1
#
_entry.id   AF-A0A379FF35-F1
#
_cell.length_a   1.000
_cell.length_b   1.000
_cell.length_c   1.000
_cell.angle_alpha   90.00
_cell.angle_beta   90.00
_cell.angle_gamma   90.00
#
_symmetry.space_group_name_H-M   'P 1'
#
loop_
_entity.id
_entity.type
_entity.pdbx_description
1 polymer ?
#
loop_
_entity_poly.entity_id
_entity_poly.type
_entity_poly.pdbx_seq_one_letter_code
_entity_poly.pdbx_strand_id
1 'polypeptide(L)'
;MVIPLERLFFSVNRFYPALVGNDIGCGMTLFQTEFNHSKLNLDKIEKKLSEMSDIAPIEWLIDNLPADMQNHPFAHSLGSIGGGNHFAEFQQIDQVINQALFTNSGINKKQLLLLVHSGSRGLGQSILRAHTEQFGHQGLVANTDAANDYLQAHDHALNYAKLNRHLIGHRMMEQIHTQGTVITDVNHNLVEPCELYNQQGWLHRKGATPAHHEIVVIPGSRGDHSYLVKPIISELSLHSLPHGAGRKWMRTECKGRLSHRFTPLQLSRTALGSRIICANKQLIYEEAPQSYKSIETVIESMRSLGLIEVIARLKPVITYKTSGGDSIMLLQFSSAQGPEECCIAVEKTLNYFLTVTEQRQVDVIILEQEPSRYGLKSVLVSLKGAEAKAIAQQWSGTVQWQCTSTLRPKHKRKNWFIGIAYFEPPQEIQDTEILFETMRANGPGGQHVNKTSSAVRATHIATGISVKIQSQRSQHANKKLAKQLIAWHLNHYLSQQQASFNNQRHLAHHRVIRGNATHCFYGREFLPITK
;
A
#
# COMPACT_ATOMS: atom_id res chain seq x y z
N MET A 1 20.14 15.05 22.06
CA MET A 1 19.34 16.27 21.82
C MET A 1 18.60 16.06 20.50
N VAL A 2 17.27 15.95 20.52
CA VAL A 2 16.46 15.64 19.33
C VAL A 2 15.70 16.91 18.95
N ILE A 3 16.08 17.55 17.85
CA ILE A 3 15.39 18.74 17.33
C ILE A 3 14.37 18.25 16.29
N PRO A 4 13.05 18.34 16.53
CA PRO A 4 12.06 17.83 15.59
C PRO A 4 11.74 18.89 14.52
N LEU A 5 12.47 18.86 13.42
CA LEU A 5 11.92 19.21 12.10
C LEU A 5 11.26 17.93 11.59
N GLU A 6 9.96 17.95 11.27
CA GLU A 6 9.10 16.76 11.06
C GLU A 6 9.89 15.51 10.58
N ARG A 7 10.18 14.62 11.53
CA ARG A 7 10.75 13.26 11.37
C ARG A 7 12.20 13.14 10.85
N LEU A 8 13.08 14.08 11.19
CA LEU A 8 14.53 13.92 11.11
C LEU A 8 15.13 13.60 12.49
N PHE A 9 15.99 12.59 12.58
CA PHE A 9 16.63 12.20 13.84
C PHE A 9 18.09 11.84 13.63
N PHE A 10 18.98 12.52 14.34
CA PHE A 10 20.37 12.12 14.49
C PHE A 10 20.54 11.34 15.80
N SER A 11 21.16 10.17 15.74
CA SER A 11 21.51 9.38 16.93
C SER A 11 22.92 8.83 16.85
N VAL A 12 23.57 8.72 18.01
CA VAL A 12 24.93 8.22 18.17
C VAL A 12 24.86 6.78 18.68
N ASN A 13 25.79 5.92 18.24
CA ASN A 13 25.93 4.49 18.61
C ASN A 13 24.78 3.55 18.23
N ARG A 14 23.56 4.05 18.01
CA ARG A 14 22.37 3.25 17.70
C ARG A 14 21.54 3.86 16.59
N PHE A 15 20.80 3.03 15.85
CA PHE A 15 19.75 3.47 14.92
C PHE A 15 18.43 2.73 15.16
N TYR A 16 17.32 3.32 14.72
CA TYR A 16 15.97 2.89 15.05
C TYR A 16 15.15 2.66 13.77
N PRO A 17 14.93 1.41 13.36
CA PRO A 17 14.13 1.07 12.18
C PRO A 17 12.72 1.69 12.17
N ALA A 18 12.10 1.83 13.34
CA ALA A 18 10.78 2.45 13.48
C ALA A 18 10.74 3.94 13.06
N LEU A 19 11.87 4.65 13.15
CA LEU A 19 11.99 6.05 12.74
C LEU A 19 12.03 6.20 11.21
N VAL A 20 12.51 5.19 10.47
CA VAL A 20 12.42 5.12 9.00
C VAL A 20 10.98 4.80 8.58
N GLY A 21 10.34 3.85 9.27
CA GLY A 21 8.98 3.40 9.00
C GLY A 21 8.92 2.19 8.08
N ASN A 22 7.69 1.85 7.65
CA ASN A 22 7.39 0.61 6.94
C ASN A 22 7.57 0.69 5.43
N ASP A 23 7.80 1.87 4.86
CA ASP A 23 8.03 2.05 3.43
C ASP A 23 9.46 2.55 3.21
N ILE A 24 10.41 1.67 3.49
CA ILE A 24 11.85 1.91 3.31
C ILE A 24 12.09 2.24 1.84
N GLY A 25 12.87 3.27 1.55
CA GLY A 25 13.14 3.68 0.18
C GLY A 25 11.97 4.34 -0.53
N CYS A 26 10.86 4.66 0.16
CA CYS A 26 9.87 5.59 -0.39
C CYS A 26 10.61 6.84 -0.86
N GLY A 27 10.30 7.28 -2.07
CA GLY A 27 11.11 8.27 -2.76
C GLY A 27 10.51 8.66 -4.10
N MET A 28 11.26 9.47 -4.85
CA MET A 28 10.82 10.04 -6.11
C MET A 28 11.89 9.90 -7.19
N THR A 29 11.46 9.50 -8.39
CA THR A 29 12.29 9.52 -9.60
C THR A 29 11.69 10.52 -10.57
N LEU A 30 12.52 11.42 -11.08
CA LEU A 30 12.15 12.34 -12.16
C LEU A 30 12.75 11.85 -13.46
N PHE A 31 11.93 11.73 -14.50
CA PHE A 31 12.34 11.42 -15.87
C PHE A 31 12.15 12.63 -16.78
N GLN A 32 13.09 12.84 -17.70
CA GLN A 32 12.86 13.61 -18.92
C GLN A 32 12.33 12.66 -20.00
N THR A 33 11.12 12.90 -20.48
CA THR A 33 10.57 12.10 -21.57
C THR A 33 10.95 12.68 -22.93
N GLU A 34 10.83 11.89 -23.99
CA GLU A 34 10.93 12.38 -25.37
C GLU A 34 9.63 13.00 -25.88
N PHE A 35 8.56 12.95 -25.06
CA PHE A 35 7.23 13.43 -25.44
C PHE A 35 7.20 14.95 -25.49
N ASN A 36 7.04 15.51 -26.68
CA ASN A 36 6.90 16.95 -26.86
C ASN A 36 5.52 17.44 -26.40
N HIS A 37 5.48 18.42 -25.50
CA HIS A 37 4.23 18.95 -24.95
C HIS A 37 3.32 19.58 -26.01
N SER A 38 3.85 20.01 -27.17
CA SER A 38 3.01 20.54 -28.27
C SER A 38 2.11 19.47 -28.90
N LYS A 39 2.45 18.18 -28.73
CA LYS A 39 1.64 17.03 -29.19
C LYS A 39 0.66 16.54 -28.11
N LEU A 40 0.55 17.26 -26.99
CA LEU A 40 -0.29 16.87 -25.87
C LEU A 40 -1.77 16.89 -26.27
N ASN A 41 -2.39 15.72 -26.25
CA ASN A 41 -3.84 15.56 -26.28
C ASN A 41 -4.25 14.84 -25.00
N LEU A 42 -4.86 15.59 -24.07
CA LEU A 42 -5.19 15.08 -22.73
C LEU A 42 -6.15 13.88 -22.80
N ASP A 43 -7.19 13.94 -23.63
CA ASP A 43 -8.19 12.87 -23.72
C ASP A 43 -7.55 11.55 -24.22
N LYS A 44 -6.64 11.65 -25.20
CA LYS A 44 -5.92 10.48 -25.73
C LYS A 44 -4.99 9.87 -24.69
N ILE A 45 -4.24 10.69 -23.97
CA ILE A 45 -3.31 10.19 -22.94
C ILE A 45 -4.08 9.65 -21.73
N GLU A 46 -5.13 10.34 -21.29
CA GLU A 46 -6.00 9.90 -20.20
C GLU A 46 -6.62 8.53 -20.50
N LYS A 47 -7.15 8.34 -21.71
CA LYS A 47 -7.67 7.04 -22.15
C LYS A 47 -6.60 5.94 -22.05
N LYS A 48 -5.44 6.17 -22.67
CA LYS A 48 -4.34 5.19 -22.67
C LYS A 48 -3.88 4.82 -21.27
N LEU A 49 -3.66 5.80 -20.41
CA LEU A 49 -3.20 5.55 -19.04
C LEU A 49 -4.30 4.90 -18.20
N SER A 50 -5.58 5.20 -18.44
CA SER A 50 -6.70 4.57 -17.72
C SER A 50 -6.85 3.08 -18.02
N GLU A 51 -6.37 2.61 -19.17
CA GLU A 51 -6.31 1.20 -19.55
C GLU A 51 -5.16 0.45 -18.85
N MET A 52 -4.20 1.17 -18.26
CA MET A 52 -3.08 0.57 -17.53
C MET A 52 -3.52 0.05 -16.15
N SER A 53 -3.17 -1.19 -15.83
CA SER A 53 -3.28 -1.75 -14.47
C SER A 53 -2.18 -1.20 -13.55
N ASP A 54 -2.46 -1.06 -12.24
CA ASP A 54 -1.41 -0.76 -11.25
C ASP A 54 -0.33 -1.84 -11.23
N ILE A 55 -0.75 -3.11 -11.24
CA ILE A 55 0.14 -4.25 -11.21
C ILE A 55 0.62 -4.52 -12.64
N ALA A 56 1.94 -4.67 -12.79
CA ALA A 56 2.54 -5.02 -14.07
C ALA A 56 2.14 -6.44 -14.49
N PRO A 57 1.77 -6.67 -15.76
CA PRO A 57 1.58 -8.02 -16.29
C PRO A 57 2.83 -8.88 -16.10
N ILE A 58 2.66 -10.18 -15.89
CA ILE A 58 3.79 -11.08 -15.61
C ILE A 58 4.73 -11.20 -16.81
N GLU A 59 4.17 -11.25 -18.02
CA GLU A 59 4.92 -11.31 -19.27
C GLU A 59 5.81 -10.06 -19.40
N TRP A 60 5.23 -8.90 -19.07
CA TRP A 60 5.97 -7.65 -19.06
C TRP A 60 7.11 -7.66 -18.03
N LEU A 61 6.89 -8.21 -16.84
CA LEU A 61 7.93 -8.32 -15.81
C LEU A 61 9.06 -9.26 -16.24
N ILE A 62 8.76 -10.38 -16.90
CA ILE A 62 9.78 -11.31 -17.39
C ILE A 62 10.75 -10.60 -18.34
N ASP A 63 10.22 -9.75 -19.22
CA ASP A 63 11.01 -9.03 -20.22
C ASP A 63 11.80 -7.84 -19.65
N ASN A 64 11.35 -7.28 -18.51
CA ASN A 64 11.87 -6.01 -17.98
C ASN A 64 12.60 -6.14 -16.64
N LEU A 65 12.52 -7.29 -15.95
CA LEU A 65 13.21 -7.49 -14.68
C LEU A 65 14.67 -7.92 -14.87
N PRO A 66 15.61 -7.32 -14.12
CA PRO A 66 16.97 -7.83 -13.96
C PRO A 66 16.97 -9.30 -13.49
N ALA A 67 17.93 -10.10 -13.97
CA ALA A 67 17.97 -11.54 -13.70
C ALA A 67 18.03 -11.89 -12.20
N ASP A 68 18.69 -11.07 -11.40
CA ASP A 68 18.76 -11.20 -9.93
C ASP A 68 17.44 -10.88 -9.23
N MET A 69 16.55 -10.12 -9.87
CA MET A 69 15.25 -9.71 -9.33
C MET A 69 14.09 -10.60 -9.78
N GLN A 70 14.26 -11.42 -10.82
CA GLN A 70 13.21 -12.33 -11.30
C GLN A 70 12.76 -13.33 -10.23
N ASN A 71 13.69 -13.82 -9.43
CA ASN A 71 13.44 -14.79 -8.35
C ASN A 71 13.21 -14.13 -6.97
N HIS A 72 13.08 -12.81 -6.92
CA HIS A 72 12.89 -12.10 -5.67
C HIS A 72 11.49 -12.40 -5.08
N PRO A 73 11.32 -12.63 -3.75
CA PRO A 73 10.01 -12.96 -3.16
C PRO A 73 8.91 -11.92 -3.38
N PHE A 74 9.30 -10.68 -3.66
CA PHE A 74 8.40 -9.57 -3.94
C PHE A 74 8.39 -9.16 -5.42
N ALA A 75 8.97 -9.95 -6.35
CA ALA A 75 9.10 -9.57 -7.77
C ALA A 75 7.78 -9.12 -8.41
N HIS A 76 6.67 -9.79 -8.09
CA HIS A 76 5.34 -9.45 -8.61
C HIS A 76 4.80 -8.08 -8.16
N SER A 77 5.38 -7.49 -7.12
CA SER A 77 5.03 -6.13 -6.67
C SER A 77 5.85 -5.04 -7.39
N LEU A 78 6.88 -5.40 -8.18
CA LEU A 78 7.66 -4.44 -8.96
C LEU A 78 6.83 -3.88 -10.12
N GLY A 79 7.12 -2.63 -10.46
CA GLY A 79 6.36 -1.87 -11.45
C GLY A 79 5.00 -1.39 -10.95
N SER A 80 4.68 -1.51 -9.65
CA SER A 80 3.41 -1.03 -9.06
C SER A 80 3.57 0.26 -8.26
N ILE A 81 2.60 1.17 -8.39
CA ILE A 81 2.57 2.45 -7.67
C ILE A 81 2.11 2.22 -6.25
N GLY A 82 0.95 1.59 -6.11
CA GLY A 82 0.30 1.31 -4.84
C GLY A 82 -0.44 2.47 -4.19
N GLY A 83 -0.90 2.20 -2.96
CA GLY A 83 -1.77 3.10 -2.21
C GLY A 83 -1.07 4.24 -1.46
N GLY A 84 -1.82 4.94 -0.62
CA GLY A 84 -1.30 6.03 0.19
C GLY A 84 -1.03 7.30 -0.63
N ASN A 85 0.11 7.95 -0.42
CA ASN A 85 0.53 9.16 -1.15
C ASN A 85 1.30 8.86 -2.43
N HIS A 86 1.44 7.60 -2.86
CA HIS A 86 2.12 7.26 -4.11
C HIS A 86 1.33 7.71 -5.34
N PHE A 87 2.05 8.06 -6.40
CA PHE A 87 1.50 8.52 -7.69
C PHE A 87 2.58 8.47 -8.78
N ALA A 88 2.14 8.53 -10.03
CA ALA A 88 2.99 8.91 -11.16
C ALA A 88 2.35 10.12 -11.85
N GLU A 89 3.10 11.19 -12.10
CA GLU A 89 2.57 12.45 -12.63
C GLU A 89 3.40 12.96 -13.80
N PHE A 90 2.74 13.11 -14.95
CA PHE A 90 3.30 13.89 -16.05
C PHE A 90 3.15 15.38 -15.76
N GLN A 91 4.23 16.12 -15.97
CA GLN A 91 4.34 17.54 -15.69
C GLN A 91 4.99 18.27 -16.87
N GLN A 92 4.78 19.58 -16.95
CA GLN A 92 5.49 20.45 -17.90
C GLN A 92 6.12 21.63 -17.18
N ILE A 93 7.18 22.20 -17.76
CA ILE A 93 7.75 23.46 -17.27
C ILE A 93 6.73 24.58 -17.44
N ASP A 94 6.28 25.14 -16.33
CA ASP A 94 5.38 26.29 -16.32
C ASP A 94 6.19 27.58 -16.41
N GLN A 95 7.18 27.72 -15.52
CA GLN A 95 8.04 28.89 -15.44
C GLN A 95 9.48 28.48 -15.11
N VAL A 96 10.44 29.01 -15.87
CA VAL A 96 11.86 28.94 -15.51
C VAL A 96 12.17 30.11 -14.60
N ILE A 97 12.76 29.85 -13.44
CA ILE A 97 13.04 30.85 -12.40
C ILE A 97 14.52 31.20 -12.38
N ASN A 98 15.41 30.20 -12.46
CA ASN A 98 16.85 30.40 -12.61
C ASN A 98 17.32 29.84 -13.95
N GLN A 99 17.60 30.73 -14.91
CA GLN A 99 17.95 30.35 -16.27
C GLN A 99 19.30 29.61 -16.35
N ALA A 100 20.29 30.01 -15.55
CA ALA A 100 21.60 29.36 -15.55
C ALA A 100 21.52 27.92 -15.03
N LEU A 101 20.86 27.71 -13.88
CA LEU A 101 20.64 26.36 -13.34
C LEU A 101 19.77 25.51 -14.26
N PHE A 102 18.77 26.10 -14.91
CA PHE A 102 17.91 25.39 -15.86
C PHE A 102 18.68 24.95 -17.11
N THR A 103 19.56 25.79 -17.65
CA THR A 103 20.42 25.40 -18.77
C THR A 103 21.39 24.29 -18.36
N ASN A 104 21.98 24.38 -17.17
CA ASN A 104 22.92 23.38 -16.65
C ASN A 104 22.27 22.03 -16.32
N SER A 105 20.96 22.01 -16.02
CA SER A 105 20.26 20.76 -15.73
C SER A 105 20.08 19.85 -16.95
N GLY A 106 20.25 20.39 -18.17
CA GLY A 106 19.98 19.65 -19.41
C GLY A 106 18.49 19.39 -19.67
N ILE A 107 17.59 20.00 -18.88
CA ILE A 107 16.16 19.79 -19.02
C ILE A 107 15.62 20.57 -20.24
N ASN A 108 14.89 19.87 -21.09
CA ASN A 108 14.26 20.43 -22.26
C ASN A 108 12.85 20.91 -21.94
N LYS A 109 12.66 22.24 -21.96
CA LYS A 109 11.35 22.90 -21.73
C LYS A 109 10.23 22.41 -22.66
N LYS A 110 10.56 21.87 -23.84
CA LYS A 110 9.57 21.36 -24.82
C LYS A 110 9.06 19.96 -24.51
N GLN A 111 9.70 19.23 -23.61
CA GLN A 111 9.35 17.86 -23.27
C GLN A 111 8.52 17.79 -21.98
N LEU A 112 7.71 16.74 -21.85
CA LEU A 112 7.08 16.41 -20.58
C LEU A 112 8.11 15.78 -19.63
N LEU A 113 7.95 16.07 -18.35
CA LEU A 113 8.63 15.38 -17.27
C LEU A 113 7.68 14.35 -16.67
N LEU A 114 8.20 13.24 -16.16
CA LEU A 114 7.44 12.26 -15.42
C LEU A 114 8.02 12.13 -14.02
N LEU A 115 7.24 12.44 -13.00
CA LEU A 115 7.59 12.25 -11.60
C LEU A 115 6.92 10.99 -11.08
N VAL A 116 7.70 10.02 -10.62
CA VAL A 116 7.20 8.77 -10.03
C VAL A 116 7.50 8.78 -8.53
N HIS A 117 6.45 8.72 -7.70
CA HIS A 117 6.55 8.55 -6.25
C HIS A 117 6.06 7.16 -5.86
N SER A 118 6.99 6.30 -5.44
CA SER A 118 6.72 4.98 -4.87
C SER A 118 7.88 4.51 -3.98
N GLY A 119 7.71 3.37 -3.34
CA GLY A 119 8.65 2.80 -2.37
C GLY A 119 8.88 1.31 -2.53
N SER A 120 9.25 0.65 -1.43
CA SER A 120 9.63 -0.78 -1.42
C SER A 120 8.44 -1.74 -1.34
N ARG A 121 7.21 -1.21 -1.41
CA ARG A 121 5.98 -2.00 -1.39
C ARG A 121 5.92 -2.87 -0.12
N GLY A 122 5.62 -4.16 -0.23
CA GLY A 122 5.56 -5.08 0.91
C GLY A 122 6.91 -5.38 1.58
N LEU A 123 8.03 -5.16 0.89
CA LEU A 123 9.37 -5.51 1.38
C LEU A 123 9.77 -4.65 2.59
N GLY A 124 9.59 -3.32 2.53
CA GLY A 124 9.91 -2.46 3.68
C GLY A 124 9.12 -2.83 4.93
N GLN A 125 7.85 -3.22 4.75
CA GLN A 125 6.98 -3.62 5.85
C GLN A 125 7.39 -4.97 6.44
N SER A 126 7.85 -5.92 5.61
CA SER A 126 8.34 -7.21 6.10
C SER A 126 9.62 -7.05 6.92
N ILE A 127 10.54 -6.17 6.49
CA ILE A 127 11.77 -5.84 7.23
C ILE A 127 11.45 -5.18 8.57
N LEU A 128 10.59 -4.16 8.58
CA LEU A 128 10.19 -3.52 9.84
C LEU A 128 9.48 -4.50 10.78
N ARG A 129 8.66 -5.40 10.23
CA ARG A 129 7.97 -6.42 11.02
C ARG A 129 8.96 -7.40 11.65
N ALA A 130 9.90 -7.94 10.88
CA ALA A 130 10.93 -8.83 11.39
C ALA A 130 11.73 -8.18 12.53
N HIS A 131 12.11 -6.91 12.37
CA HIS A 131 12.73 -6.13 13.45
C HIS A 131 11.84 -6.00 14.68
N THR A 132 10.57 -5.65 14.48
CA THR A 132 9.63 -5.41 15.60
C THR A 132 9.30 -6.69 16.36
N GLU A 133 9.19 -7.82 15.67
CA GLU A 133 8.94 -9.12 16.30
C GLU A 133 10.13 -9.58 17.15
N GLN A 134 11.35 -9.30 16.72
CA GLN A 134 12.56 -9.73 17.41
C GLN A 134 13.03 -8.75 18.50
N PHE A 135 12.96 -7.44 18.24
CA PHE A 135 13.55 -6.39 19.08
C PHE A 135 12.54 -5.37 19.60
N GLY A 136 11.24 -5.51 19.27
CA GLY A 136 10.24 -4.49 19.56
C GLY A 136 10.57 -3.16 18.86
N HIS A 137 10.34 -2.05 19.56
CA HIS A 137 10.71 -0.71 19.06
C HIS A 137 12.12 -0.27 19.48
N GLN A 138 12.95 -1.19 19.97
CA GLN A 138 14.32 -0.86 20.37
C GLN A 138 15.20 -0.56 19.15
N GLY A 139 16.16 0.34 19.33
CA GLY A 139 17.19 0.61 18.34
C GLY A 139 18.31 -0.42 18.38
N LEU A 140 18.93 -0.66 17.22
CA LEU A 140 20.06 -1.56 17.06
C LEU A 140 21.37 -0.82 17.36
N VAL A 141 22.26 -1.46 18.11
CA VAL A 141 23.62 -0.95 18.36
C VAL A 141 24.45 -1.13 17.10
N ALA A 142 25.08 -0.06 16.65
CA ALA A 142 25.96 -0.08 15.48
C ALA A 142 27.04 -1.16 15.62
N ASN A 143 27.46 -1.72 14.48
CA ASN A 143 28.51 -2.75 14.39
C ASN A 143 28.19 -4.08 15.11
N THR A 144 26.92 -4.35 15.42
CA THR A 144 26.47 -5.68 15.84
C THR A 144 25.96 -6.48 14.63
N ASP A 145 25.93 -7.81 14.73
CA ASP A 145 25.42 -8.66 13.65
C ASP A 145 23.97 -8.29 13.27
N ALA A 146 23.11 -8.10 14.28
CA ALA A 146 21.73 -7.66 14.06
C ALA A 146 21.63 -6.31 13.34
N ALA A 147 22.53 -5.37 13.64
CA ALA A 147 22.60 -4.09 12.92
C ALA A 147 23.04 -4.26 11.47
N ASN A 148 24.05 -5.09 11.23
CA ASN A 148 24.53 -5.38 9.88
C ASN A 148 23.46 -6.09 9.03
N ASP A 149 22.75 -7.06 9.62
CA ASP A 149 21.64 -7.77 8.96
C ASP A 149 20.51 -6.82 8.58
N TYR A 150 20.11 -5.92 9.49
CA TYR A 150 19.11 -4.90 9.19
C TYR A 150 19.58 -3.96 8.07
N LEU A 151 20.82 -3.47 8.13
CA LEU A 151 21.34 -2.52 7.14
C LEU A 151 21.43 -3.16 5.75
N GLN A 152 21.84 -4.43 5.64
CA GLN A 152 21.81 -5.16 4.38
C GLN A 152 20.38 -5.29 3.82
N ALA A 153 19.41 -5.63 4.68
CA ALA A 153 18.01 -5.72 4.28
C ALA A 153 17.43 -4.33 3.89
N HIS A 154 17.81 -3.29 4.63
CA HIS A 154 17.44 -1.90 4.36
C HIS A 154 17.98 -1.44 3.00
N ASP A 155 19.26 -1.63 2.72
CA ASP A 155 19.90 -1.21 1.47
C ASP A 155 19.34 -2.00 0.28
N HIS A 156 19.03 -3.29 0.49
CA HIS A 156 18.29 -4.08 -0.49
C HIS A 156 16.90 -3.50 -0.77
N ALA A 157 16.17 -3.05 0.26
CA ALA A 157 14.89 -2.38 0.08
C ALA A 157 15.00 -1.01 -0.60
N LEU A 158 16.08 -0.25 -0.37
CA LEU A 158 16.37 0.99 -1.11
C LEU A 158 16.55 0.72 -2.60
N ASN A 159 17.35 -0.30 -2.95
CA ASN A 159 17.59 -0.71 -4.34
C ASN A 159 16.31 -1.23 -5.00
N TYR A 160 15.54 -2.04 -4.28
CA TYR A 160 14.23 -2.51 -4.72
C TYR A 160 13.29 -1.33 -5.01
N ALA A 161 13.21 -0.33 -4.12
CA ALA A 161 12.33 0.82 -4.29
C ALA A 161 12.72 1.67 -5.50
N LYS A 162 14.03 1.88 -5.72
CA LYS A 162 14.56 2.55 -6.91
C LYS A 162 14.19 1.81 -8.20
N LEU A 163 14.43 0.49 -8.24
CA LEU A 163 14.03 -0.35 -9.38
C LEU A 163 12.52 -0.27 -9.62
N ASN A 164 11.71 -0.32 -8.56
CA ASN A 164 10.26 -0.20 -8.67
C ASN A 164 9.84 1.11 -9.34
N ARG A 165 10.41 2.25 -8.92
CA ARG A 165 10.12 3.55 -9.54
C ARG A 165 10.57 3.61 -11.01
N HIS A 166 11.73 3.03 -11.33
CA HIS A 166 12.23 2.92 -12.69
C HIS A 166 11.28 2.13 -13.59
N LEU A 167 10.78 0.98 -13.12
CA LEU A 167 9.83 0.16 -13.87
C LEU A 167 8.47 0.85 -14.04
N ILE A 168 7.96 1.54 -13.01
CA ILE A 168 6.73 2.36 -13.15
C ILE A 168 6.94 3.43 -14.23
N GLY A 169 8.07 4.13 -14.20
CA GLY A 169 8.42 5.14 -15.22
C GLY A 169 8.42 4.54 -16.62
N HIS A 170 9.07 3.38 -16.80
CA HIS A 170 9.12 2.66 -18.06
C HIS A 170 7.72 2.31 -18.58
N ARG A 171 6.86 1.69 -17.73
CA ARG A 171 5.48 1.34 -18.08
C ARG A 171 4.65 2.54 -18.51
N MET A 172 4.73 3.63 -17.74
CA MET A 172 3.98 4.86 -18.02
C MET A 172 4.40 5.48 -19.36
N MET A 173 5.70 5.49 -19.66
CA MET A 173 6.23 5.99 -20.93
C MET A 173 5.84 5.09 -22.11
N GLU A 174 5.92 3.77 -21.96
CA GLU A 174 5.50 2.80 -22.96
C GLU A 174 4.01 2.93 -23.31
N GLN A 175 3.15 3.09 -22.30
CA GLN A 175 1.70 3.25 -22.47
C GLN A 175 1.34 4.46 -23.34
N ILE A 176 2.14 5.53 -23.28
CA ILE A 176 1.95 6.73 -24.09
C ILE A 176 2.83 6.76 -25.35
N HIS A 177 3.61 5.70 -25.59
CA HIS A 177 4.56 5.54 -26.68
C HIS A 177 5.64 6.62 -26.71
N THR A 178 6.32 6.80 -25.58
CA THR A 178 7.51 7.62 -25.46
C THR A 178 8.62 6.86 -24.75
N GLN A 179 9.81 7.43 -24.76
CA GLN A 179 10.95 6.98 -23.97
C GLN A 179 11.43 8.14 -23.09
N GLY A 180 12.41 7.89 -22.25
CA GLY A 180 12.97 8.93 -21.41
C GLY A 180 14.15 8.47 -20.58
N THR A 181 14.81 9.45 -19.96
CA THR A 181 16.00 9.24 -19.13
C THR A 181 15.76 9.76 -17.73
N VAL A 182 16.37 9.12 -16.74
CA VAL A 182 16.31 9.58 -15.34
C VAL A 182 17.14 10.85 -15.19
N ILE A 183 16.53 11.89 -14.61
CA ILE A 183 17.23 13.11 -14.18
C ILE A 183 17.77 12.92 -12.76
N THR A 184 16.92 12.46 -11.85
CA THR A 184 17.25 12.27 -10.43
C THR A 184 16.38 11.17 -9.82
N ASP A 185 16.93 10.43 -8.87
CA ASP A 185 16.22 9.43 -8.06
C ASP A 185 16.62 9.62 -6.60
N VAL A 186 15.61 9.85 -5.75
CA VAL A 186 15.83 10.32 -4.38
C VAL A 186 14.94 9.56 -3.41
N ASN A 187 15.54 8.98 -2.38
CA ASN A 187 14.81 8.37 -1.27
C ASN A 187 14.53 9.41 -0.17
N HIS A 188 13.37 9.32 0.47
CA HIS A 188 13.02 10.16 1.63
C HIS A 188 12.62 9.40 2.89
N ASN A 189 12.63 8.07 2.84
CA ASN A 189 12.53 7.17 3.99
C ASN A 189 13.77 6.27 4.03
N LEU A 190 14.75 6.63 4.84
CA LEU A 190 16.00 5.87 4.97
C LEU A 190 16.71 6.21 6.28
N VAL A 191 17.65 5.34 6.66
CA VAL A 191 18.69 5.66 7.64
C VAL A 191 20.06 5.51 6.98
N GLU A 192 20.97 6.44 7.25
CA GLU A 192 22.34 6.40 6.73
C GLU A 192 23.35 6.82 7.81
N PRO A 193 24.59 6.31 7.75
CA PRO A 193 25.66 6.83 8.60
C PRO A 193 25.97 8.28 8.20
N CYS A 194 26.26 9.12 9.18
CA CYS A 194 26.70 10.49 8.94
C CYS A 194 27.63 10.99 10.05
N GLU A 195 28.37 12.04 9.74
CA GLU A 195 29.10 12.83 10.72
C GLU A 195 28.41 14.18 10.89
N LEU A 196 27.93 14.47 12.10
CA LEU A 196 27.32 15.76 12.43
C LEU A 196 27.87 16.23 13.77
N TYR A 197 28.20 17.51 13.86
CA TYR A 197 28.78 18.12 15.06
C TYR A 197 30.04 17.38 15.57
N ASN A 198 30.90 16.93 14.64
CA ASN A 198 32.09 16.10 14.91
C ASN A 198 31.79 14.77 15.64
N GLN A 199 30.59 14.22 15.46
CA GLN A 199 30.17 12.94 16.01
C GLN A 199 29.72 12.02 14.89
N GLN A 200 30.27 10.80 14.87
CA GLN A 200 29.79 9.71 14.02
C GLN A 200 28.45 9.20 14.55
N GLY A 201 27.47 9.09 13.68
CA GLY A 201 26.13 8.65 14.05
C GLY A 201 25.29 8.24 12.85
N TRP A 202 23.98 8.27 13.06
CA TRP A 202 22.98 7.78 12.13
C TRP A 202 21.90 8.83 11.92
N LEU A 203 21.68 9.20 10.66
CA LEU A 203 20.64 10.14 10.28
C LEU A 203 19.43 9.39 9.72
N HIS A 204 18.33 9.49 10.46
CA HIS A 204 17.04 8.91 10.10
C HIS A 204 16.21 9.96 9.38
N ARG A 205 15.68 9.59 8.23
CA ARG A 205 14.75 10.42 7.46
C ARG A 205 13.45 9.66 7.25
N LYS A 206 12.34 10.34 7.50
CA LYS A 206 11.00 9.84 7.15
C LYS A 206 10.16 10.96 6.58
N GLY A 207 10.08 11.02 5.27
CA GLY A 207 9.55 12.17 4.55
C GLY A 207 10.54 13.33 4.51
N ALA A 208 11.84 13.06 4.48
CA ALA A 208 12.85 14.09 4.26
C ALA A 208 13.88 13.61 3.23
N THR A 209 14.17 14.48 2.27
CA THR A 209 15.06 14.24 1.14
C THR A 209 16.49 14.65 1.52
N PRO A 210 17.53 13.83 1.25
CA PRO A 210 18.92 14.27 1.39
C PRO A 210 19.25 15.47 0.50
N ALA A 211 20.05 16.41 1.02
CA ALA A 211 20.40 17.66 0.32
C ALA A 211 21.66 17.55 -0.55
N HIS A 212 22.25 16.37 -0.71
CA HIS A 212 23.45 16.16 -1.53
C HIS A 212 23.15 15.85 -3.01
N HIS A 213 21.88 15.88 -3.42
CA HIS A 213 21.49 15.75 -4.83
C HIS A 213 21.63 17.09 -5.55
N GLU A 214 22.05 17.08 -6.82
CA GLU A 214 22.14 18.29 -7.65
C GLU A 214 20.76 18.91 -7.93
N ILE A 215 19.75 18.05 -8.12
CA ILE A 215 18.40 18.42 -8.48
C ILE A 215 17.41 17.55 -7.71
N VAL A 216 16.39 18.19 -7.14
CA VAL A 216 15.28 17.54 -6.44
C VAL A 216 13.97 18.16 -6.91
N VAL A 217 12.92 17.35 -6.98
CA VAL A 217 11.55 17.85 -7.14
C VAL A 217 10.85 17.87 -5.80
N ILE A 218 10.27 19.01 -5.46
CA ILE A 218 9.40 19.18 -4.30
C ILE A 218 7.96 19.24 -4.82
N PRO A 219 7.21 18.13 -4.76
CA PRO A 219 5.83 18.12 -5.22
C PRO A 219 4.92 18.89 -4.27
N GLY A 220 3.96 19.58 -4.88
CA GLY A 220 2.81 20.14 -4.17
C GLY A 220 1.77 19.06 -3.87
N SER A 221 0.50 19.46 -3.95
CA SER A 221 -0.63 18.55 -3.87
C SER A 221 -1.14 18.18 -5.25
N ARG A 222 -2.07 17.22 -5.30
CA ARG A 222 -2.73 16.77 -6.54
C ARG A 222 -3.51 17.92 -7.18
N GLY A 223 -2.93 18.60 -8.15
CA GLY A 223 -3.51 19.79 -8.80
C GLY A 223 -2.92 21.12 -8.38
N ASP A 224 -1.78 21.10 -7.69
CA ASP A 224 -0.96 22.26 -7.40
C ASP A 224 0.39 22.15 -8.15
N HIS A 225 1.18 23.22 -8.12
CA HIS A 225 2.50 23.23 -8.74
C HIS A 225 3.48 22.31 -7.99
N SER A 226 4.47 21.82 -8.71
CA SER A 226 5.69 21.23 -8.15
C SER A 226 6.88 22.13 -8.47
N TYR A 227 7.98 21.97 -7.73
CA TYR A 227 9.16 22.83 -7.91
C TYR A 227 10.40 21.99 -8.12
N LEU A 228 11.14 22.33 -9.18
CA LEU A 228 12.49 21.84 -9.41
C LEU A 228 13.45 22.76 -8.65
N VAL A 229 14.26 22.19 -7.77
CA VAL A 229 15.16 22.95 -6.91
C VAL A 229 16.56 22.34 -6.91
N LYS A 230 17.57 23.20 -6.72
CA LYS A 230 18.92 22.79 -6.33
C LYS A 230 19.00 22.87 -4.80
N PRO A 231 19.18 21.75 -4.10
CA PRO A 231 19.44 21.74 -2.66
C PRO A 231 20.72 22.49 -2.29
N ILE A 232 20.71 23.12 -1.12
CA ILE A 232 21.89 23.68 -0.46
C ILE A 232 22.13 22.89 0.82
N ILE A 233 23.32 22.30 0.94
CA ILE A 233 23.72 21.54 2.12
C ILE A 233 23.81 22.49 3.32
N SER A 234 23.07 22.19 4.37
CA SER A 234 23.04 23.01 5.58
C SER A 234 22.92 22.14 6.83
N GLU A 235 23.72 22.42 7.86
CA GLU A 235 23.58 21.76 9.16
C GLU A 235 22.26 22.10 9.86
N LEU A 236 21.69 23.28 9.54
CA LEU A 236 20.39 23.73 10.08
C LEU A 236 19.28 22.71 9.83
N SER A 237 19.32 22.05 8.68
CA SER A 237 18.33 21.06 8.27
C SER A 237 18.85 19.63 8.31
N LEU A 238 19.98 19.38 9.01
CA LEU A 238 20.68 18.09 9.02
C LEU A 238 20.89 17.56 7.60
N HIS A 239 21.37 18.44 6.72
CA HIS A 239 21.61 18.17 5.29
C HIS A 239 20.41 17.53 4.59
N SER A 240 19.20 18.00 4.90
CA SER A 240 17.94 17.45 4.41
C SER A 240 16.95 18.54 4.00
N LEU A 241 15.98 18.17 3.17
CA LEU A 241 14.87 19.00 2.72
C LEU A 241 13.53 18.30 2.99
N PRO A 242 12.44 19.05 3.27
CA PRO A 242 11.08 18.54 3.13
C PRO A 242 10.86 17.88 1.77
N HIS A 243 10.15 16.75 1.74
CA HIS A 243 9.89 16.03 0.48
C HIS A 243 8.65 16.50 -0.29
N GLY A 244 7.88 17.46 0.23
CA GLY A 244 6.63 17.92 -0.37
C GLY A 244 5.82 18.83 0.55
N ALA A 245 4.62 19.22 0.12
CA ALA A 245 3.79 20.19 0.86
C ALA A 245 3.38 19.74 2.28
N GLY A 246 3.27 18.43 2.51
CA GLY A 246 2.81 17.87 3.78
C GLY A 246 1.30 18.02 3.99
N ARG A 247 0.70 17.09 4.75
CA ARG A 247 -0.75 17.04 4.94
C ARG A 247 -1.22 18.06 5.96
N LYS A 248 -2.39 18.64 5.70
CA LYS A 248 -3.18 19.44 6.65
C LYS A 248 -4.17 18.58 7.43
N TRP A 249 -4.71 17.52 6.82
CA TRP A 249 -5.73 16.65 7.40
C TRP A 249 -5.34 15.17 7.40
N MET A 250 -5.86 14.42 8.37
CA MET A 250 -5.80 12.96 8.38
C MET A 250 -6.61 12.40 7.20
N ARG A 251 -6.15 11.30 6.59
CA ARG A 251 -6.81 10.66 5.43
C ARG A 251 -8.28 10.35 5.70
N THR A 252 -8.55 9.75 6.86
CA THR A 252 -9.89 9.32 7.30
C THR A 252 -10.90 10.48 7.37
N GLU A 253 -10.45 11.71 7.59
CA GLU A 253 -11.33 12.88 7.69
C GLU A 253 -11.65 13.53 6.32
N CYS A 254 -10.81 13.28 5.31
CA CYS A 254 -10.84 14.05 4.06
C CYS A 254 -12.18 13.88 3.32
N LYS A 255 -12.70 12.65 3.23
CA LYS A 255 -13.98 12.39 2.56
C LYS A 255 -15.13 13.13 3.24
N GLY A 256 -15.28 13.01 4.56
CA GLY A 256 -16.37 13.68 5.28
C GLY A 256 -16.34 15.20 5.13
N ARG A 257 -15.15 15.80 5.03
CA ARG A 257 -15.00 17.25 4.81
C ARG A 257 -15.32 17.69 3.38
N LEU A 258 -15.14 16.83 2.38
CA LEU A 258 -15.12 17.23 0.97
C LEU A 258 -16.31 16.69 0.15
N SER A 259 -16.88 15.54 0.52
CA SER A 259 -17.93 14.87 -0.29
C SER A 259 -19.22 15.67 -0.42
N HIS A 260 -19.48 16.60 0.51
CA HIS A 260 -20.62 17.52 0.43
C HIS A 260 -20.38 18.71 -0.50
N ARG A 261 -19.12 18.99 -0.86
CA ARG A 261 -18.71 20.16 -1.65
C ARG A 261 -18.26 19.80 -3.06
N PHE A 262 -17.71 18.60 -3.22
CA PHE A 262 -17.13 18.15 -4.48
C PHE A 262 -17.54 16.71 -4.77
N THR A 263 -17.90 16.44 -6.01
CA THR A 263 -18.05 15.07 -6.52
C THR A 263 -16.69 14.49 -6.92
N PRO A 264 -16.54 13.15 -7.02
CA PRO A 264 -15.31 12.54 -7.53
C PRO A 264 -14.93 13.04 -8.93
N LEU A 265 -15.93 13.28 -9.79
CA LEU A 265 -15.73 13.81 -11.14
C LEU A 265 -15.19 15.25 -11.11
N GLN A 266 -15.67 16.09 -10.19
CA GLN A 266 -15.11 17.43 -10.00
C GLN A 266 -13.67 17.38 -9.48
N LEU A 267 -13.35 16.37 -8.65
CA LEU A 267 -12.00 16.15 -8.13
C LEU A 267 -11.07 15.44 -9.12
N SER A 268 -11.55 14.96 -10.29
CA SER A 268 -10.70 14.38 -11.33
C SER A 268 -10.13 15.42 -12.29
N ARG A 269 -10.57 16.69 -12.18
CA ARG A 269 -10.06 17.83 -12.95
C ARG A 269 -9.61 18.93 -11.99
N THR A 270 -8.42 19.47 -12.21
CA THR A 270 -7.85 20.48 -11.31
C THR A 270 -8.04 21.89 -11.84
N ALA A 271 -7.89 22.90 -10.97
CA ALA A 271 -7.91 24.30 -11.37
C ALA A 271 -6.80 24.64 -12.39
N LEU A 272 -5.69 23.89 -12.37
CA LEU A 272 -4.60 24.00 -13.35
C LEU A 272 -4.92 23.31 -14.68
N GLY A 273 -6.07 22.66 -14.81
CA GLY A 273 -6.53 21.97 -16.02
C GLY A 273 -6.01 20.54 -16.15
N SER A 274 -5.27 20.03 -15.16
CA SER A 274 -4.75 18.65 -15.16
C SER A 274 -5.86 17.62 -14.93
N ARG A 275 -5.57 16.36 -15.27
CA ARG A 275 -6.47 15.21 -15.06
C ARG A 275 -5.94 14.27 -14.00
N ILE A 276 -6.84 13.61 -13.27
CA ILE A 276 -6.49 12.57 -12.33
C ILE A 276 -7.16 11.26 -12.73
N ILE A 277 -6.33 10.24 -12.93
CA ILE A 277 -6.75 8.87 -13.12
C ILE A 277 -6.66 8.18 -11.76
N CYS A 278 -7.82 7.97 -11.13
CA CYS A 278 -7.91 7.25 -9.88
C CYS A 278 -9.22 6.45 -9.81
N ALA A 279 -9.11 5.13 -9.88
CA ALA A 279 -10.27 4.24 -9.79
C ALA A 279 -10.92 4.25 -8.39
N ASN A 280 -10.14 4.57 -7.34
CA ASN A 280 -10.61 4.55 -5.97
C ASN A 280 -11.24 5.91 -5.57
N LYS A 281 -12.58 5.92 -5.47
CA LYS A 281 -13.37 7.09 -5.06
C LYS A 281 -13.05 7.60 -3.65
N GLN A 282 -12.52 6.78 -2.75
CA GLN A 282 -12.09 7.22 -1.43
C GLN A 282 -10.77 7.98 -1.53
N LEU A 283 -9.77 7.39 -2.20
CA LEU A 283 -8.44 7.99 -2.38
C LEU A 283 -8.50 9.35 -3.09
N ILE A 284 -9.48 9.57 -3.97
CA ILE A 284 -9.65 10.87 -4.62
C ILE A 284 -9.92 11.99 -3.60
N TYR A 285 -10.66 11.73 -2.52
CA TYR A 285 -10.88 12.72 -1.46
C TYR A 285 -9.66 12.84 -0.55
N GLU A 286 -9.06 11.71 -0.19
CA GLU A 286 -7.89 11.66 0.69
C GLU A 286 -6.72 12.47 0.12
N GLU A 287 -6.56 12.46 -1.19
CA GLU A 287 -5.44 13.14 -1.85
C GLU A 287 -5.87 14.42 -2.57
N ALA A 288 -7.01 15.01 -2.21
CA ALA A 288 -7.45 16.29 -2.76
C ALA A 288 -6.54 17.46 -2.32
N PRO A 289 -6.38 18.52 -3.14
CA PRO A 289 -5.50 19.65 -2.83
C PRO A 289 -5.78 20.29 -1.47
N GLN A 290 -7.04 20.36 -1.06
CA GLN A 290 -7.49 20.93 0.21
C GLN A 290 -6.94 20.19 1.45
N SER A 291 -6.53 18.93 1.28
CA SER A 291 -5.97 18.08 2.33
C SER A 291 -4.49 18.37 2.63
N TYR A 292 -3.85 19.27 1.86
CA TYR A 292 -2.44 19.60 1.93
C TYR A 292 -2.20 21.05 2.36
N LYS A 293 -1.00 21.35 2.87
CA LYS A 293 -0.52 22.73 3.07
C LYS A 293 -0.23 23.36 1.70
N SER A 294 -0.12 24.68 1.63
CA SER A 294 0.31 25.36 0.39
C SER A 294 1.77 25.01 0.10
N ILE A 295 2.05 24.51 -1.11
CA ILE A 295 3.42 24.25 -1.54
C ILE A 295 4.25 25.53 -1.60
N GLU A 296 3.65 26.65 -1.99
CA GLU A 296 4.33 27.95 -2.11
C GLU A 296 4.91 28.39 -0.77
N THR A 297 4.17 28.19 0.33
CA THR A 297 4.65 28.49 1.69
C THR A 297 5.86 27.62 2.06
N VAL A 298 5.85 26.34 1.67
CA VAL A 298 6.99 25.44 1.93
C VAL A 298 8.22 25.86 1.14
N ILE A 299 8.06 26.20 -0.15
CA ILE A 299 9.15 26.67 -1.01
C ILE A 299 9.74 27.99 -0.50
N GLU A 300 8.91 28.97 -0.15
CA GLU A 300 9.40 30.25 0.34
C GLU A 300 10.11 30.12 1.70
N SER A 301 9.64 29.20 2.55
CA SER A 301 10.32 28.89 3.82
C SER A 301 11.72 28.30 3.57
N MET A 302 11.84 27.33 2.65
CA MET A 302 13.15 26.77 2.31
C MET A 302 14.08 27.79 1.65
N ARG A 303 13.54 28.65 0.78
CA ARG A 303 14.30 29.70 0.11
C ARG A 303 14.79 30.77 1.08
N SER A 304 13.93 31.27 1.97
CA SER A 304 14.30 32.28 2.98
C SER A 304 15.33 31.78 3.99
N LEU A 305 15.34 30.47 4.28
CA LEU A 305 16.36 29.81 5.10
C LEU A 305 17.65 29.46 4.33
N GLY A 306 17.72 29.77 3.03
CA GLY A 306 18.89 29.46 2.20
C GLY A 306 19.14 27.96 2.00
N LEU A 307 18.09 27.14 2.04
CA LEU A 307 18.18 25.68 1.88
C LEU A 307 18.05 25.22 0.42
N ILE A 308 17.55 26.08 -0.47
CA ILE A 308 17.34 25.75 -1.89
C ILE A 308 17.60 26.97 -2.79
N GLU A 309 17.96 26.69 -4.04
CA GLU A 309 17.76 27.60 -5.17
C GLU A 309 16.64 27.04 -6.06
N VAL A 310 15.62 27.85 -6.36
CA VAL A 310 14.51 27.40 -7.20
C VAL A 310 14.91 27.50 -8.68
N ILE A 311 14.87 26.36 -9.39
CA ILE A 311 15.24 26.27 -10.80
C ILE A 311 14.03 26.59 -11.68
N ALA A 312 12.92 25.88 -11.45
CA ALA A 312 11.70 26.01 -12.25
C ALA A 312 10.45 25.60 -11.47
N ARG A 313 9.32 26.18 -11.86
CA ARG A 313 7.98 25.75 -11.45
C ARG A 313 7.41 24.79 -12.50
N LEU A 314 6.84 23.69 -12.02
CA LEU A 314 6.24 22.63 -12.82
C LEU A 314 4.74 22.64 -12.65
N LYS A 315 4.02 22.46 -13.76
CA LYS A 315 2.56 22.35 -13.77
C LYS A 315 2.15 20.90 -14.06
N PRO A 316 1.25 20.31 -13.26
CA PRO A 316 0.76 18.96 -13.50
C PRO A 316 -0.05 18.89 -14.80
N VAL A 317 0.07 17.76 -15.50
CA VAL A 317 -0.66 17.46 -16.74
C VAL A 317 -1.63 16.30 -16.50
N ILE A 318 -1.11 15.14 -16.09
CA ILE A 318 -1.92 13.97 -15.73
C ILE A 318 -1.29 13.30 -14.51
N THR A 319 -2.07 13.13 -13.45
CA THR A 319 -1.70 12.37 -12.25
C THR A 319 -2.37 11.00 -12.30
N TYR A 320 -1.59 9.93 -12.29
CA TYR A 320 -2.08 8.56 -12.24
C TYR A 320 -1.89 7.97 -10.84
N LYS A 321 -2.94 7.33 -10.34
CA LYS A 321 -3.00 6.72 -9.01
C LYS A 321 -3.91 5.48 -9.03
N THR A 322 -3.35 4.28 -9.00
CA THR A 322 -4.09 3.01 -8.92
C THR A 322 -3.33 2.05 -7.99
N SER A 323 -3.86 0.95 -7.46
CA SER A 323 -5.19 0.34 -7.53
C SER A 323 -5.81 0.15 -6.14
N GLY A 324 -7.13 0.33 -6.05
CA GLY A 324 -7.94 -0.45 -5.12
C GLY A 324 -8.70 -1.42 -5.98
N GLY A 325 -8.35 -2.71 -5.94
CA GLY A 325 -9.15 -3.75 -6.56
C GLY A 325 -10.52 -3.83 -5.88
N ASP A 326 -11.52 -4.36 -6.60
CA ASP A 326 -12.83 -4.67 -6.04
C ASP A 326 -12.65 -5.46 -4.73
N SER A 327 -12.90 -4.79 -3.61
CA SER A 327 -12.59 -5.33 -2.31
C SER A 327 -13.65 -6.37 -1.96
N ILE A 328 -13.28 -7.64 -1.94
CA ILE A 328 -14.14 -8.68 -1.35
C ILE A 328 -14.02 -8.57 0.17
N MET A 329 -15.16 -8.51 0.86
CA MET A 329 -15.23 -8.41 2.31
C MET A 329 -16.18 -9.47 2.85
N LEU A 330 -15.83 -10.08 3.98
CA LEU A 330 -16.71 -11.03 4.67
C LEU A 330 -17.34 -10.36 5.88
N LEU A 331 -18.64 -10.54 6.08
CA LEU A 331 -19.36 -10.08 7.28
C LEU A 331 -20.00 -11.27 7.98
N GLN A 332 -19.77 -11.36 9.29
CA GLN A 332 -20.40 -12.35 10.16
C GLN A 332 -21.36 -11.66 11.12
N PHE A 333 -22.62 -12.09 11.11
CA PHE A 333 -23.64 -11.71 12.07
C PHE A 333 -23.77 -12.84 13.09
N SER A 334 -23.79 -12.53 14.39
CA SER A 334 -23.85 -13.53 15.46
C SER A 334 -24.73 -13.09 16.61
N SER A 335 -25.58 -14.01 17.07
CA SER A 335 -26.32 -13.90 18.34
C SER A 335 -25.43 -14.19 19.57
N ALA A 336 -24.21 -14.69 19.36
CA ALA A 336 -23.31 -15.21 20.38
C ALA A 336 -24.02 -16.19 21.33
N GLN A 337 -23.94 -15.96 22.64
CA GLN A 337 -24.66 -16.75 23.65
C GLN A 337 -26.02 -16.13 24.01
N GLY A 338 -26.62 -15.38 23.09
CA GLY A 338 -27.94 -14.78 23.26
C GLY A 338 -29.08 -15.81 23.23
N PRO A 339 -30.25 -15.50 23.81
CA PRO A 339 -31.43 -16.36 23.72
C PRO A 339 -32.04 -16.30 22.31
N GLU A 340 -33.04 -17.15 22.02
CA GLU A 340 -33.70 -17.26 20.71
C GLU A 340 -34.21 -15.93 20.13
N GLU A 341 -34.54 -14.93 20.96
CA GLU A 341 -34.90 -13.60 20.47
C GLU A 341 -33.72 -12.86 19.80
N CYS A 342 -32.48 -13.12 20.23
CA CYS A 342 -31.28 -12.65 19.52
C CYS A 342 -31.12 -13.37 18.18
N CYS A 343 -31.49 -14.65 18.08
CA CYS A 343 -31.43 -15.39 16.82
C CYS A 343 -32.43 -14.85 15.78
N ILE A 344 -33.64 -14.50 16.23
CA ILE A 344 -34.61 -13.77 15.41
C ILE A 344 -34.04 -12.41 14.97
N ALA A 345 -33.31 -11.73 15.86
CA ALA A 345 -32.68 -10.45 15.53
C ALA A 345 -31.60 -10.58 14.44
N VAL A 346 -30.80 -11.65 14.43
CA VAL A 346 -29.80 -11.91 13.38
C VAL A 346 -30.47 -12.00 12.02
N GLU A 347 -31.53 -12.81 11.90
CA GLU A 347 -32.24 -13.00 10.63
C GLU A 347 -32.89 -11.70 10.14
N LYS A 348 -33.55 -10.96 11.03
CA LYS A 348 -34.14 -9.67 10.68
C LYS A 348 -33.10 -8.64 10.26
N THR A 349 -31.94 -8.63 10.93
CA THR A 349 -30.83 -7.74 10.58
C THR A 349 -30.26 -8.09 9.20
N LEU A 350 -30.10 -9.38 8.89
CA LEU A 350 -29.64 -9.83 7.57
C LEU A 350 -30.62 -9.39 6.47
N ASN A 351 -31.92 -9.60 6.65
CA ASN A 351 -32.91 -9.23 5.63
C ASN A 351 -32.91 -7.72 5.36
N TYR A 352 -32.85 -6.91 6.42
CA TYR A 352 -32.75 -5.46 6.28
C TYR A 352 -31.41 -5.05 5.63
N PHE A 353 -30.31 -5.70 5.98
CA PHE A 353 -28.99 -5.47 5.38
C PHE A 353 -29.01 -5.73 3.87
N LEU A 354 -29.59 -6.84 3.42
CA LEU A 354 -29.68 -7.20 2.00
C LEU A 354 -30.41 -6.14 1.17
N THR A 355 -31.53 -5.62 1.68
CA THR A 355 -32.26 -4.52 1.02
C THR A 355 -31.42 -3.24 0.92
N VAL A 356 -30.64 -2.92 1.96
CA VAL A 356 -29.77 -1.73 1.96
C VAL A 356 -28.60 -1.87 0.98
N THR A 357 -28.02 -3.07 0.84
CA THR A 357 -26.90 -3.31 -0.07
C THR A 357 -27.31 -3.34 -1.54
N GLU A 358 -28.50 -3.86 -1.84
CA GLU A 358 -29.05 -3.88 -3.20
C GLU A 358 -29.20 -2.46 -3.77
N GLN A 359 -29.69 -1.51 -2.96
CA GLN A 359 -29.80 -0.10 -3.34
C GLN A 359 -28.45 0.58 -3.61
N ARG A 360 -27.35 0.02 -3.10
CA ARG A 360 -25.99 0.56 -3.24
C ARG A 360 -25.14 -0.18 -4.28
N GLN A 361 -25.75 -1.08 -5.06
CA GLN A 361 -25.06 -1.86 -6.10
C GLN A 361 -23.87 -2.66 -5.53
N VAL A 362 -24.02 -3.23 -4.34
CA VAL A 362 -23.04 -4.17 -3.75
C VAL A 362 -23.63 -5.57 -3.83
N ASP A 363 -22.91 -6.46 -4.50
CA ASP A 363 -23.30 -7.86 -4.62
C ASP A 363 -23.08 -8.56 -3.28
N VAL A 364 -24.10 -9.26 -2.78
CA VAL A 364 -24.05 -10.02 -1.53
C VAL A 364 -24.33 -11.48 -1.79
N ILE A 365 -23.43 -12.35 -1.33
CA ILE A 365 -23.57 -13.81 -1.41
C ILE A 365 -23.56 -14.36 0.00
N ILE A 366 -24.58 -15.13 0.38
CA ILE A 366 -24.61 -15.85 1.65
C ILE A 366 -23.69 -17.07 1.52
N LEU A 367 -22.71 -17.18 2.42
CA LEU A 367 -21.72 -18.25 2.41
C LEU A 367 -22.07 -19.37 3.41
N GLU A 368 -22.47 -19.00 4.62
CA GLU A 368 -22.79 -19.95 5.69
C GLU A 368 -23.98 -19.43 6.51
N GLN A 369 -24.83 -20.35 6.97
CA GLN A 369 -25.93 -20.05 7.89
C GLN A 369 -26.03 -21.13 8.96
N GLU A 370 -26.17 -20.70 10.21
CA GLU A 370 -26.44 -21.59 11.33
C GLU A 370 -27.86 -21.30 11.87
N PRO A 371 -28.84 -22.17 11.59
CA PRO A 371 -30.20 -21.98 12.07
C PRO A 371 -30.33 -22.20 13.58
N SER A 372 -31.30 -21.52 14.17
CA SER A 372 -31.83 -21.75 15.51
C SER A 372 -33.27 -22.23 15.42
N ARG A 373 -33.97 -22.35 16.55
CA ARG A 373 -35.38 -22.79 16.53
C ARG A 373 -36.31 -21.75 15.91
N TYR A 374 -35.99 -20.45 16.02
CA TYR A 374 -36.87 -19.37 15.58
C TYR A 374 -36.22 -18.31 14.66
N GLY A 375 -34.94 -18.45 14.34
CA GLY A 375 -34.19 -17.54 13.46
C GLY A 375 -32.78 -18.05 13.19
N LEU A 376 -31.77 -17.19 13.09
CA LEU A 376 -30.39 -17.57 12.81
C LEU A 376 -29.48 -17.37 14.03
N LYS A 377 -28.72 -18.40 14.43
CA LYS A 377 -27.65 -18.23 15.44
C LYS A 377 -26.53 -17.36 14.89
N SER A 378 -26.11 -17.65 13.66
CA SER A 378 -25.12 -16.86 12.94
C SER A 378 -25.28 -16.99 11.42
N VAL A 379 -24.75 -16.02 10.68
CA VAL A 379 -24.68 -16.03 9.21
C VAL A 379 -23.40 -15.33 8.75
N LEU A 380 -22.76 -15.88 7.73
CA LEU A 380 -21.62 -15.30 7.04
C LEU A 380 -22.01 -14.91 5.63
N VAL A 381 -21.70 -13.68 5.23
CA VAL A 381 -21.92 -13.18 3.87
C VAL A 381 -20.63 -12.64 3.26
N SER A 382 -20.51 -12.77 1.94
CA SER A 382 -19.50 -12.12 1.11
C SER A 382 -20.11 -10.87 0.46
N LEU A 383 -19.36 -9.77 0.50
CA LEU A 383 -19.68 -8.52 -0.17
C LEU A 383 -18.67 -8.29 -1.30
N LYS A 384 -19.17 -7.97 -2.49
CA LYS A 384 -18.34 -7.63 -3.65
C LYS A 384 -18.80 -6.30 -4.25
N GLY A 385 -17.83 -5.45 -4.56
CA GLY A 385 -18.04 -4.16 -5.22
C GLY A 385 -17.26 -3.01 -4.58
N ALA A 386 -17.24 -1.87 -5.25
CA ALA A 386 -16.43 -0.72 -4.84
C ALA A 386 -16.76 -0.16 -3.43
N GLU A 387 -17.99 -0.36 -2.94
CA GLU A 387 -18.42 0.07 -1.59
C GLU A 387 -18.38 -1.03 -0.52
N ALA A 388 -18.01 -2.27 -0.88
CA ALA A 388 -18.08 -3.42 0.02
C ALA A 388 -17.33 -3.19 1.35
N LYS A 389 -16.12 -2.61 1.29
CA LYS A 389 -15.33 -2.28 2.50
C LYS A 389 -15.99 -1.21 3.37
N ALA A 390 -16.57 -0.18 2.76
CA ALA A 390 -17.22 0.89 3.50
C ALA A 390 -18.49 0.40 4.21
N ILE A 391 -19.30 -0.40 3.53
CA ILE A 391 -20.49 -1.04 4.10
C ILE A 391 -20.08 -1.99 5.23
N ALA A 392 -19.04 -2.81 5.03
CA ALA A 392 -18.52 -3.72 6.04
C ALA A 392 -18.15 -3.01 7.35
N GLN A 393 -17.42 -1.90 7.24
CA GLN A 393 -17.00 -1.10 8.38
C GLN A 393 -18.17 -0.40 9.06
N GLN A 394 -19.12 0.14 8.28
CA GLN A 394 -20.31 0.82 8.80
C GLN A 394 -21.21 -0.12 9.62
N TRP A 395 -21.35 -1.37 9.19
CA TRP A 395 -22.22 -2.35 9.83
C TRP A 395 -21.57 -3.12 10.95
N SER A 396 -20.24 -3.07 11.06
CA SER A 396 -19.53 -3.71 12.16
C SER A 396 -19.83 -3.05 13.49
N GLY A 397 -19.92 -3.88 14.53
CA GLY A 397 -20.25 -3.45 15.88
C GLY A 397 -21.46 -4.21 16.43
N THR A 398 -22.21 -3.55 17.30
CA THR A 398 -23.35 -4.16 17.99
C THR A 398 -24.65 -3.63 17.42
N VAL A 399 -25.57 -4.52 17.10
CA VAL A 399 -26.94 -4.15 16.72
C VAL A 399 -27.88 -4.44 17.89
N GLN A 400 -28.77 -3.49 18.19
CA GLN A 400 -29.78 -3.61 19.23
C GLN A 400 -31.18 -3.68 18.61
N TRP A 401 -31.92 -4.72 18.95
CA TRP A 401 -33.35 -4.84 18.66
C TRP A 401 -34.17 -4.66 19.94
N GLN A 402 -35.06 -3.66 19.92
CA GLN A 402 -35.96 -3.32 21.01
C GLN A 402 -37.35 -3.89 20.74
N CYS A 403 -37.65 -5.04 21.34
CA CYS A 403 -38.93 -5.73 21.18
C CYS A 403 -39.24 -6.58 22.42
N THR A 404 -40.47 -6.56 22.91
CA THR A 404 -40.93 -7.51 23.93
C THR A 404 -40.84 -8.94 23.40
N SER A 405 -40.36 -9.88 24.21
CA SER A 405 -40.23 -11.28 23.78
C SER A 405 -41.55 -11.82 23.22
N THR A 406 -41.50 -12.34 21.99
CA THR A 406 -42.61 -13.06 21.35
C THR A 406 -42.64 -14.54 21.75
N LEU A 407 -41.51 -15.07 22.22
CA LEU A 407 -41.34 -16.48 22.59
C LEU A 407 -41.65 -16.75 24.06
N ARG A 408 -41.44 -15.75 24.92
CA ARG A 408 -41.65 -15.85 26.38
C ARG A 408 -42.64 -14.77 26.81
N PRO A 409 -43.95 -15.02 26.69
CA PRO A 409 -44.98 -14.09 27.14
C PRO A 409 -44.75 -13.72 28.61
N LYS A 410 -44.83 -12.42 28.94
CA LYS A 410 -44.59 -11.82 30.28
C LYS A 410 -43.11 -11.66 30.71
N HIS A 411 -42.13 -12.02 29.88
CA HIS A 411 -40.71 -11.78 30.21
C HIS A 411 -40.35 -10.28 30.15
N LYS A 412 -39.66 -9.76 31.18
CA LYS A 412 -39.40 -8.31 31.35
C LYS A 412 -38.36 -7.73 30.37
N ARG A 413 -37.46 -8.57 29.81
CA ARG A 413 -36.41 -8.11 28.88
C ARG A 413 -37.01 -7.73 27.53
N LYS A 414 -36.59 -6.57 27.02
CA LYS A 414 -37.01 -6.02 25.71
C LYS A 414 -35.85 -5.65 24.77
N ASN A 415 -34.59 -5.78 25.22
CA ASN A 415 -33.41 -5.43 24.43
C ASN A 415 -32.63 -6.70 24.07
N TRP A 416 -32.52 -6.96 22.78
CA TRP A 416 -31.79 -8.07 22.18
C TRP A 416 -30.60 -7.51 21.43
N PHE A 417 -29.43 -8.13 21.59
CA PHE A 417 -28.17 -7.63 21.02
C PHE A 417 -27.54 -8.72 20.18
N ILE A 418 -26.99 -8.33 19.03
CA ILE A 418 -26.19 -9.18 18.16
C ILE A 418 -24.88 -8.47 17.80
N GLY A 419 -23.87 -9.23 17.42
CA GLY A 419 -22.59 -8.72 16.95
C GLY A 419 -22.46 -8.87 15.44
N ILE A 420 -21.82 -7.89 14.82
CA ILE A 420 -21.40 -7.94 13.42
C ILE A 420 -19.89 -7.67 13.36
N ALA A 421 -19.14 -8.62 12.82
CA ALA A 421 -17.72 -8.49 12.57
C ALA A 421 -17.45 -8.59 11.07
N TYR A 422 -16.48 -7.82 10.57
CA TYR A 422 -16.01 -7.96 9.21
C TYR A 422 -14.60 -8.53 9.17
N PHE A 423 -14.28 -9.22 8.08
CA PHE A 423 -12.99 -9.83 7.84
C PHE A 423 -12.60 -9.62 6.38
N GLU A 424 -11.30 -9.55 6.13
CA GLU A 424 -10.77 -9.73 4.78
C GLU A 424 -10.65 -11.24 4.54
N PRO A 425 -11.14 -11.77 3.40
CA PRO A 425 -11.02 -13.19 3.12
C PRO A 425 -9.55 -13.61 3.10
N PRO A 426 -9.21 -14.85 3.53
CA PRO A 426 -7.90 -15.41 3.26
C PRO A 426 -7.62 -15.28 1.77
N GLN A 427 -6.38 -14.94 1.40
CA GLN A 427 -6.04 -14.84 -0.01
C GLN A 427 -6.17 -16.22 -0.63
N GLU A 428 -7.07 -16.35 -1.62
CA GLU A 428 -7.09 -17.55 -2.45
C GLU A 428 -5.76 -17.63 -3.20
N ILE A 429 -5.03 -18.69 -2.91
CA ILE A 429 -3.86 -19.06 -3.68
C ILE A 429 -4.38 -19.82 -4.89
N GLN A 430 -4.43 -19.15 -6.04
CA GLN A 430 -4.74 -19.82 -7.30
C GLN A 430 -3.74 -20.95 -7.56
N ASP A 431 -4.19 -21.97 -8.29
CA ASP A 431 -3.37 -23.13 -8.67
C ASP A 431 -2.29 -22.66 -9.66
N THR A 432 -1.22 -22.06 -9.11
CA THR A 432 -0.15 -21.48 -9.91
C THR A 432 0.98 -22.47 -10.14
N GLU A 433 1.63 -22.30 -11.29
CA GLU A 433 2.72 -23.16 -11.71
C GLU A 433 3.84 -23.20 -10.65
N ILE A 434 4.46 -24.38 -10.52
CA ILE A 434 5.66 -24.55 -9.71
C ILE A 434 6.85 -24.47 -10.66
N LEU A 435 7.70 -23.46 -10.48
CA LEU A 435 8.94 -23.33 -11.24
C LEU A 435 9.97 -24.35 -10.71
N PHE A 436 10.56 -25.14 -11.62
CA PHE A 436 11.61 -26.11 -11.27
C PHE A 436 12.96 -25.74 -11.87
N GLU A 437 13.90 -25.35 -11.03
CA GLU A 437 15.29 -25.09 -11.41
C GLU A 437 16.16 -26.31 -11.08
N THR A 438 16.95 -26.79 -12.04
CA THR A 438 17.93 -27.87 -11.80
C THR A 438 19.28 -27.27 -11.45
N MET A 439 19.95 -27.85 -10.47
CA MET A 439 21.22 -27.37 -9.94
C MET A 439 22.14 -28.54 -9.62
N ARG A 440 23.44 -28.24 -9.51
CA ARG A 440 24.42 -29.24 -9.08
C ARG A 440 24.21 -29.56 -7.60
N ALA A 441 24.26 -30.83 -7.26
CA ALA A 441 24.20 -31.26 -5.87
C ALA A 441 25.54 -30.92 -5.19
N ASN A 442 25.50 -30.33 -4.00
CA ASN A 442 26.72 -30.00 -3.23
C ASN A 442 26.80 -30.89 -1.99
N GLY A 443 27.93 -31.59 -1.82
CA GLY A 443 28.24 -32.43 -0.66
C GLY A 443 29.46 -33.32 -0.87
N PRO A 444 30.00 -33.97 0.19
CA PRO A 444 31.18 -34.84 0.15
C PRO A 444 30.89 -36.21 -0.47
N GLY A 445 30.33 -36.23 -1.69
CA GLY A 445 30.02 -37.44 -2.45
C GLY A 445 30.86 -37.54 -3.72
N GLY A 446 31.27 -38.76 -4.06
CA GLY A 446 32.21 -39.06 -5.15
C GLY A 446 31.82 -38.56 -6.55
N GLN A 447 32.72 -38.79 -7.51
CA GLN A 447 32.82 -38.17 -8.85
C GLN A 447 31.52 -37.98 -9.68
N HIS A 448 30.42 -38.65 -9.34
CA HIS A 448 29.12 -38.51 -9.99
C HIS A 448 28.28 -37.32 -9.45
N VAL A 449 28.47 -36.92 -8.19
CA VAL A 449 27.72 -35.83 -7.53
C VAL A 449 28.08 -34.47 -8.12
N ASN A 450 29.35 -34.28 -8.51
CA ASN A 450 29.88 -33.01 -8.99
C ASN A 450 29.66 -32.77 -10.49
N LYS A 451 29.21 -33.78 -11.25
CA LYS A 451 29.06 -33.69 -12.72
C LYS A 451 27.61 -33.62 -13.21
N THR A 452 26.62 -33.97 -12.38
CA THR A 452 25.21 -34.05 -12.79
C THR A 452 24.34 -33.02 -12.06
N SER A 453 23.56 -32.22 -12.80
CA SER A 453 22.59 -31.24 -12.26
C SER A 453 21.34 -31.94 -11.71
N SER A 454 21.53 -32.81 -10.72
CA SER A 454 20.49 -33.68 -10.17
C SER A 454 19.65 -33.01 -9.09
N ALA A 455 20.16 -31.99 -8.39
CA ALA A 455 19.41 -31.25 -7.37
C ALA A 455 18.37 -30.32 -8.01
N VAL A 456 17.27 -30.07 -7.31
CA VAL A 456 16.12 -29.32 -7.84
C VAL A 456 15.67 -28.31 -6.80
N ARG A 457 15.48 -27.05 -7.20
CA ARG A 457 14.71 -26.07 -6.45
C ARG A 457 13.34 -25.94 -7.09
N ALA A 458 12.30 -26.07 -6.28
CA ALA A 458 10.93 -25.85 -6.71
C ALA A 458 10.38 -24.63 -5.98
N THR A 459 9.73 -23.71 -6.70
CA THR A 459 9.13 -22.51 -6.12
C THR A 459 7.69 -22.40 -6.59
N HIS A 460 6.75 -22.27 -5.65
CA HIS A 460 5.36 -21.98 -5.96
C HIS A 460 5.18 -20.49 -6.20
N ILE A 461 4.77 -20.12 -7.41
CA ILE A 461 4.86 -18.73 -7.91
C ILE A 461 3.97 -17.79 -7.11
N ALA A 462 2.70 -18.13 -6.86
CA ALA A 462 1.79 -17.21 -6.17
C ALA A 462 2.15 -16.95 -4.70
N THR A 463 2.92 -17.84 -4.05
CA THR A 463 3.20 -17.73 -2.60
C THR A 463 4.66 -17.46 -2.27
N GLY A 464 5.57 -17.62 -3.24
CA GLY A 464 7.01 -17.54 -3.01
C GLY A 464 7.58 -18.67 -2.15
N ILE A 465 6.80 -19.69 -1.80
CA ILE A 465 7.27 -20.85 -1.04
C ILE A 465 8.24 -21.64 -1.93
N SER A 466 9.47 -21.84 -1.45
CA SER A 466 10.51 -22.55 -2.18
C SER A 466 11.11 -23.69 -1.36
N VAL A 467 11.40 -24.80 -2.02
CA VAL A 467 12.06 -25.97 -1.42
C VAL A 467 13.23 -26.42 -2.30
N LYS A 468 14.32 -26.85 -1.67
CA LYS A 468 15.50 -27.40 -2.35
C LYS A 468 15.65 -28.88 -2.01
N ILE A 469 15.72 -29.73 -3.04
CA ILE A 469 15.84 -31.19 -2.91
C ILE A 469 17.05 -31.70 -3.67
N GLN A 470 17.89 -32.45 -2.96
CA GLN A 470 19.09 -33.10 -3.51
C GLN A 470 19.26 -34.54 -3.01
N SER A 471 18.22 -35.13 -2.44
CA SER A 471 18.27 -36.44 -1.77
C SER A 471 18.28 -37.61 -2.75
N GLN A 472 17.82 -37.44 -3.99
CA GLN A 472 17.80 -38.49 -5.01
C GLN A 472 18.86 -38.27 -6.08
N ARG A 473 19.25 -39.35 -6.74
CA ARG A 473 20.30 -39.37 -7.78
C ARG A 473 19.85 -38.80 -9.13
N SER A 474 18.55 -38.57 -9.34
CA SER A 474 18.00 -38.05 -10.60
C SER A 474 17.14 -36.80 -10.41
N GLN A 475 17.22 -35.87 -11.38
CA GLN A 475 16.43 -34.63 -11.37
C GLN A 475 14.92 -34.90 -11.39
N HIS A 476 14.47 -35.97 -12.05
CA HIS A 476 13.04 -36.30 -12.13
C HIS A 476 12.50 -36.76 -10.78
N ALA A 477 13.26 -37.58 -10.05
CA ALA A 477 12.90 -38.00 -8.70
C ALA A 477 12.92 -36.84 -7.70
N ASN A 478 13.90 -35.93 -7.82
CA ASN A 478 13.97 -34.72 -7.00
C ASN A 478 12.84 -33.73 -7.33
N LYS A 479 12.44 -33.56 -8.60
CA LYS A 479 11.25 -32.76 -9.00
C LYS A 479 9.97 -33.33 -8.39
N LYS A 480 9.80 -34.65 -8.36
CA LYS A 480 8.63 -35.31 -7.76
C LYS A 480 8.53 -35.07 -6.24
N LEU A 481 9.63 -35.21 -5.50
CA LEU A 481 9.70 -34.90 -4.07
C LEU A 481 9.48 -33.40 -3.79
N ALA A 482 10.05 -32.53 -4.63
CA ALA A 482 9.89 -31.09 -4.50
C ALA A 482 8.42 -30.65 -4.69
N LYS A 483 7.70 -31.26 -5.66
CA LYS A 483 6.23 -31.07 -5.80
C LYS A 483 5.48 -31.46 -4.54
N GLN A 484 5.79 -32.61 -3.95
CA GLN A 484 5.11 -33.09 -2.74
C GLN A 484 5.36 -32.18 -1.54
N LEU A 485 6.59 -31.67 -1.37
CA LEU A 485 6.91 -30.75 -0.28
C LEU A 485 6.32 -29.36 -0.49
N ILE A 486 6.33 -28.83 -1.71
CA ILE A 486 5.61 -27.59 -2.03
C ILE A 486 4.13 -27.73 -1.72
N ALA A 487 3.49 -28.81 -2.16
CA ALA A 487 2.09 -29.07 -1.84
C ALA A 487 1.85 -29.16 -0.32
N TRP A 488 2.75 -29.81 0.43
CA TRP A 488 2.66 -29.86 1.89
C TRP A 488 2.80 -28.48 2.55
N HIS A 489 3.77 -27.66 2.14
CA HIS A 489 3.96 -26.31 2.65
C HIS A 489 2.82 -25.37 2.28
N LEU A 490 2.27 -25.49 1.07
CA LEU A 490 1.07 -24.75 0.65
C LEU A 490 -0.13 -25.13 1.48
N ASN A 491 -0.38 -26.43 1.68
CA ASN A 491 -1.46 -26.91 2.53
C ASN A 491 -1.29 -26.45 3.98
N HIS A 492 -0.07 -26.44 4.51
CA HIS A 492 0.22 -25.94 5.84
C HIS A 492 0.03 -24.41 5.94
N TYR A 493 0.47 -23.65 4.94
CA TYR A 493 0.29 -22.20 4.85
C TYR A 493 -1.18 -21.81 4.75
N LEU A 494 -1.92 -22.45 3.84
CA LEU A 494 -3.37 -22.31 3.72
C LEU A 494 -4.07 -22.72 5.00
N SER A 495 -3.67 -23.84 5.63
CA SER A 495 -4.25 -24.28 6.90
C SER A 495 -3.97 -23.31 8.04
N GLN A 496 -2.80 -22.66 8.09
CA GLN A 496 -2.49 -21.64 9.09
C GLN A 496 -3.28 -20.34 8.86
N GLN A 497 -3.38 -19.88 7.61
CA GLN A 497 -4.23 -18.74 7.27
C GLN A 497 -5.69 -19.04 7.61
N GLN A 498 -6.18 -20.20 7.21
CA GLN A 498 -7.54 -20.65 7.48
C GLN A 498 -7.76 -20.85 8.98
N ALA A 499 -6.81 -21.40 9.74
CA ALA A 499 -6.92 -21.57 11.19
C ALA A 499 -6.90 -20.23 11.92
N SER A 500 -6.05 -19.29 11.51
CA SER A 500 -6.03 -17.92 12.05
C SER A 500 -7.34 -17.20 11.75
N PHE A 501 -7.83 -17.28 10.51
CA PHE A 501 -9.11 -16.73 10.09
C PHE A 501 -10.28 -17.36 10.85
N ASN A 502 -10.31 -18.69 10.97
CA ASN A 502 -11.32 -19.43 11.73
C ASN A 502 -11.26 -19.06 13.22
N ASN A 503 -10.07 -18.86 13.79
CA ASN A 503 -9.91 -18.42 15.18
C ASN A 503 -10.44 -17.00 15.38
N GLN A 504 -10.12 -16.06 14.48
CA GLN A 504 -10.68 -14.71 14.51
C GLN A 504 -12.21 -14.72 14.40
N ARG A 505 -12.77 -15.54 13.49
CA ARG A 505 -14.21 -15.75 13.35
C ARG A 505 -14.83 -16.36 14.60
N HIS A 506 -14.19 -17.37 15.19
CA HIS A 506 -14.67 -18.03 16.41
C HIS A 506 -14.70 -17.05 17.60
N LEU A 507 -13.63 -16.27 17.78
CA LEU A 507 -13.57 -15.22 18.80
C LEU A 507 -14.65 -14.15 18.57
N ALA A 508 -14.85 -13.72 17.33
CA ALA A 508 -15.88 -12.75 16.98
C ALA A 508 -17.31 -13.30 17.18
N HIS A 509 -17.53 -14.57 16.88
CA HIS A 509 -18.82 -15.25 17.06
C HIS A 509 -19.27 -15.19 18.53
N HIS A 510 -18.34 -15.26 19.49
CA HIS A 510 -18.64 -15.20 20.92
C HIS A 510 -18.58 -13.80 21.54
N ARG A 511 -18.11 -12.79 20.80
CA ARG A 511 -17.89 -11.43 21.31
C ARG A 511 -19.00 -10.48 20.89
N VAL A 512 -19.95 -10.23 21.79
CA VAL A 512 -20.96 -9.16 21.66
C VAL A 512 -20.80 -8.18 22.81
N ILE A 513 -20.42 -6.94 22.50
CA ILE A 513 -20.33 -5.87 23.48
C ILE A 513 -21.76 -5.37 23.75
N ARG A 514 -22.23 -5.47 24.98
CA ARG A 514 -23.56 -4.98 25.34
C ARG A 514 -23.47 -3.48 25.65
N GLY A 515 -24.17 -2.66 24.86
CA GLY A 515 -24.13 -1.19 24.97
C GLY A 515 -23.45 -0.53 23.76
N ASN A 516 -23.74 0.75 23.53
CA ASN A 516 -23.24 1.53 22.39
C ASN A 516 -23.52 0.88 21.02
N ALA A 517 -24.76 0.47 20.79
CA ALA A 517 -25.17 -0.15 19.53
C ALA A 517 -25.01 0.83 18.36
N THR A 518 -24.35 0.36 17.30
CA THR A 518 -24.12 1.10 16.06
C THR A 518 -25.39 1.19 15.22
N HIS A 519 -26.27 0.18 15.33
CA HIS A 519 -27.60 0.15 14.70
C HIS A 519 -28.66 -0.24 15.71
N CYS A 520 -29.83 0.42 15.65
CA CYS A 520 -30.94 0.21 16.57
C CYS A 520 -32.24 -0.01 15.80
N PHE A 521 -33.04 -1.00 16.21
CA PHE A 521 -34.31 -1.35 15.58
C PHE A 521 -35.41 -1.49 16.63
N TYR A 522 -36.65 -1.17 16.27
CA TYR A 522 -37.82 -1.17 17.15
C TYR A 522 -38.97 -2.05 16.63
N GLY A 523 -39.68 -2.67 17.58
CA GLY A 523 -40.96 -3.33 17.33
C GLY A 523 -40.82 -4.66 16.60
N ARG A 524 -41.97 -5.33 16.40
CA ARG A 524 -42.03 -6.65 15.74
C ARG A 524 -41.64 -6.56 14.26
N GLU A 525 -41.99 -5.45 13.63
CA GLU A 525 -41.69 -5.13 12.22
C GLU A 525 -40.23 -4.76 11.97
N PHE A 526 -39.38 -4.68 13.02
CA PHE A 526 -37.95 -4.40 12.88
C PHE A 526 -37.64 -3.08 12.17
N LEU A 527 -38.32 -2.01 12.58
CA LEU A 527 -38.16 -0.69 11.96
C LEU A 527 -36.88 -0.03 12.47
N PRO A 528 -36.03 0.55 11.59
CA PRO A 528 -34.83 1.25 12.02
C PRO A 528 -35.19 2.45 12.90
N ILE A 529 -34.50 2.59 14.03
CA ILE A 529 -34.55 3.79 14.87
C ILE A 529 -33.49 4.75 14.32
N THR A 530 -33.92 5.77 13.58
CA THR A 530 -33.05 6.91 13.27
C THR A 530 -32.72 7.62 14.58
N LYS A 531 -31.43 7.69 14.91
CA LYS A 531 -30.91 8.62 15.92
C LYS A 531 -30.66 9.97 15.30
#